data_AF-A0A8X6VU32-F1
#
_entry.id   AF-A0A8X6VU32-F1
#
_cell.length_a   1.000
_cell.length_b   1.000
_cell.length_c   1.000
_cell.angle_alpha   90.00
_cell.angle_beta   90.00
_cell.angle_gamma   90.00
#
_symmetry.space_group_name_H-M   'P 1'
#
loop_
_entity.id
_entity.type
_entity.pdbx_description
1 polymer ?
#
loop_
_entity_poly.entity_id
_entity_poly.type
_entity_poly.pdbx_seq_one_letter_code
_entity_poly.pdbx_strand_id
1 'polypeptide(L)'
;MLLGQQSGYTKFPCFLCEWYSRDRKQHYVKQTWPIRKALIPGVKNVLRQSLVDPKKILFPPLHIKLGLMKQFVKALDKEGKCFMYLCEQFPGLSDAKLKEDIFVGPDIRKL
;
A
#
# COMPACT_ATOMS: atom_id res chain seq x y z
N MET A 1 7.67 -6.95 -14.28
CA MET A 1 6.64 -6.02 -13.80
C MET A 1 5.92 -5.46 -15.01
N LEU A 2 4.58 -5.52 -15.07
CA LEU A 2 3.77 -5.20 -16.26
C LEU A 2 4.03 -3.79 -16.82
N LEU A 3 4.25 -2.83 -15.92
CA LEU A 3 4.48 -1.42 -16.25
C LEU A 3 5.96 -1.03 -16.39
N GLY A 4 6.88 -2.01 -16.35
CA GLY A 4 8.32 -1.77 -16.49
C GLY A 4 8.96 -0.95 -15.37
N GLN A 5 8.24 -0.66 -14.27
CA GLN A 5 8.79 0.06 -13.12
C GLN A 5 9.80 -0.79 -12.33
N GLN A 6 10.72 -0.10 -11.67
CA GLN A 6 11.65 -0.68 -10.71
C GLN A 6 10.89 -1.14 -9.46
N SER A 7 11.17 -2.37 -9.00
CA SER A 7 10.64 -2.93 -7.77
C SER A 7 11.43 -2.48 -6.53
N GLY A 8 10.84 -2.64 -5.34
CA GLY A 8 11.47 -2.30 -4.06
C GLY A 8 11.21 -0.87 -3.61
N TYR A 9 12.07 -0.35 -2.72
CA TYR A 9 11.92 0.98 -2.11
C TYR A 9 12.43 2.09 -3.04
N THR A 10 11.64 2.39 -4.08
CA THR A 10 12.02 3.33 -5.14
C THR A 10 11.55 4.75 -4.88
N LYS A 11 12.17 5.70 -5.60
CA LYS A 11 11.92 7.14 -5.47
C LYS A 11 10.50 7.52 -5.94
N PHE A 12 10.08 6.94 -7.06
CA PHE A 12 8.76 7.16 -7.68
C PHE A 12 8.01 5.84 -7.88
N PRO A 13 7.44 5.26 -6.81
CA PRO A 13 6.82 3.94 -6.85
C PRO A 13 5.47 3.93 -7.58
N CYS A 14 4.75 5.06 -7.62
CA CYS A 14 3.44 5.14 -8.23
C CYS A 14 3.52 5.28 -9.76
N PHE A 15 2.70 4.51 -10.48
CA PHE A 15 2.56 4.63 -11.94
C PHE A 15 1.48 5.63 -12.36
N LEU A 16 0.54 5.98 -11.48
CA LEU A 16 -0.52 6.95 -11.77
C LEU A 16 -0.06 8.40 -11.57
N CYS A 17 0.80 8.64 -10.58
CA CYS A 17 1.25 9.96 -10.21
C CYS A 17 2.74 9.99 -9.91
N GLU A 18 3.27 11.19 -9.83
CA GLU A 18 4.69 11.45 -9.58
C GLU A 18 4.96 11.61 -8.08
N TRP A 19 4.31 10.78 -7.26
CA TRP A 19 4.53 10.76 -5.82
C TRP A 19 5.98 10.43 -5.50
N TYR A 20 6.62 11.34 -4.75
CA TYR A 20 8.01 11.21 -4.36
C TYR A 20 8.12 10.65 -2.94
N SER A 21 8.40 9.35 -2.84
CA SER A 21 8.41 8.60 -1.56
C SER A 21 9.44 9.10 -0.54
N ARG A 22 10.49 9.80 -0.99
CA ARG A 22 11.56 10.33 -0.13
C ARG A 22 11.38 11.81 0.21
N ASP A 23 10.35 12.48 -0.30
CA ASP A 23 10.03 13.85 0.11
C ASP A 23 9.39 13.83 1.49
N ARG A 24 10.18 14.03 2.54
CA ARG A 24 9.69 14.07 3.93
C ARG A 24 8.93 15.36 4.25
N LYS A 25 9.18 16.46 3.53
CA LYS A 25 8.56 17.77 3.81
C LYS A 25 7.15 17.85 3.25
N GLN A 26 6.97 17.40 2.01
CA GLN A 26 5.65 17.46 1.35
C GLN A 26 4.81 16.20 1.59
N HIS A 27 5.37 15.14 2.19
CA HIS A 27 4.72 13.82 2.33
C HIS A 27 3.29 13.90 2.86
N TYR A 28 3.10 14.65 3.94
CA TYR A 28 1.84 14.75 4.67
C TYR A 28 1.11 16.07 4.44
N VAL A 29 1.71 17.00 3.69
CA VAL A 29 1.12 18.31 3.37
C VAL A 29 0.43 18.24 2.01
N LYS A 30 1.05 17.56 1.05
CA LYS A 30 0.60 17.50 -0.33
C LYS A 30 -0.34 16.32 -0.54
N GLN A 31 -1.62 16.63 -0.73
CA GLN A 31 -2.65 15.62 -1.00
C GLN A 31 -2.64 15.17 -2.47
N THR A 32 -2.39 16.10 -3.40
CA THR A 32 -2.44 15.83 -4.84
C THR A 32 -1.06 15.91 -5.47
N TRP A 33 -0.64 14.82 -6.11
CA TRP A 33 0.62 14.74 -6.85
C TRP A 33 0.36 14.84 -8.35
N PRO A 34 1.29 15.42 -9.13
CA PRO A 34 1.13 15.50 -10.58
C PRO A 34 0.86 14.13 -11.19
N ILE A 35 -0.11 14.06 -12.09
CA ILE A 35 -0.43 12.82 -12.80
C ILE A 35 0.73 12.46 -13.72
N ARG A 36 1.09 11.17 -13.74
CA ARG A 36 2.12 10.66 -14.63
C ARG A 36 1.50 10.48 -16.02
N LYS A 37 1.90 11.32 -16.98
CA LYS A 37 1.36 11.29 -18.35
C LYS A 37 1.86 10.09 -19.16
N ALA A 38 3.11 9.69 -18.96
CA ALA A 38 3.76 8.61 -19.72
C ALA A 38 4.76 7.82 -18.86
N LEU A 39 4.95 6.54 -19.21
CA LEU A 39 5.95 5.64 -18.61
C LEU A 39 7.15 5.52 -19.56
N ILE A 40 8.02 6.54 -19.53
CA ILE A 40 9.21 6.60 -20.39
C ILE A 40 10.36 5.83 -19.70
N PRO A 41 10.95 4.80 -20.33
CA PRO A 41 12.12 4.10 -19.78
C PRO A 41 13.29 5.06 -19.49
N GLY A 42 13.97 4.84 -18.36
CA GLY A 42 15.05 5.70 -17.86
C GLY A 42 14.57 6.87 -16.98
N VAL A 43 13.27 7.18 -16.96
CA VAL A 43 12.71 8.32 -16.22
C VAL A 43 11.90 7.86 -15.03
N LYS A 44 12.07 8.51 -13.86
CA LYS A 44 11.24 8.34 -12.66
C LYS A 44 10.97 6.86 -12.31
N ASN A 45 12.05 6.07 -12.23
CA ASN A 45 12.06 4.64 -11.88
C ASN A 45 11.33 3.70 -12.85
N VAL A 46 11.10 4.12 -14.10
CA VAL A 46 10.68 3.20 -15.18
C VAL A 46 11.94 2.63 -15.82
N LEU A 47 12.15 1.31 -15.73
CA LEU A 47 13.34 0.64 -16.28
C LEU A 47 13.11 0.10 -17.68
N ARG A 48 11.86 -0.29 -17.99
CA ARG A 48 11.51 -0.99 -19.23
C ARG A 48 10.20 -0.44 -19.80
N GLN A 49 9.96 -0.74 -21.07
CA GLN A 49 8.70 -0.40 -21.71
C GLN A 49 7.54 -1.16 -21.05
N SER A 50 6.37 -0.50 -20.97
CA SER A 50 5.15 -1.13 -20.46
C SER A 50 4.66 -2.20 -21.42
N LEU A 51 4.30 -3.37 -20.88
CA LEU A 51 3.70 -4.47 -21.64
C LEU A 51 2.18 -4.33 -21.80
N VAL A 52 1.56 -3.53 -20.93
CA VAL A 52 0.11 -3.32 -20.88
C VAL A 52 -0.17 -1.82 -20.84
N ASP A 53 -1.27 -1.39 -21.44
CA ASP A 53 -1.76 -0.02 -21.29
C ASP A 53 -2.12 0.23 -19.81
N PRO A 54 -1.53 1.25 -19.14
CA PRO A 54 -1.87 1.61 -17.77
C PRO A 54 -3.36 1.81 -17.51
N LYS A 55 -4.12 2.26 -18.52
CA LYS A 55 -5.58 2.46 -18.41
C LYS A 55 -6.37 1.15 -18.31
N LYS A 56 -5.77 0.02 -18.68
CA LYS A 56 -6.38 -1.32 -18.64
C LYS A 56 -6.05 -2.09 -17.36
N ILE A 57 -5.31 -1.48 -16.43
CA ILE A 57 -4.97 -2.12 -15.16
C ILE A 57 -6.11 -1.94 -14.18
N LEU A 58 -6.67 -3.06 -13.73
CA LEU A 58 -7.62 -3.09 -12.63
C LEU A 58 -6.86 -3.17 -11.31
N PHE A 59 -7.13 -2.22 -10.40
CA PHE A 59 -6.58 -2.28 -9.06
C PHE A 59 -7.23 -3.41 -8.29
N PRO A 60 -6.47 -4.30 -7.64
CA PRO A 60 -7.05 -5.31 -6.77
C PRO A 60 -7.47 -4.67 -5.44
N PRO A 61 -8.76 -4.36 -5.21
CA PRO A 61 -9.16 -3.55 -4.05
C PRO A 61 -8.88 -4.28 -2.74
N LEU A 62 -8.95 -5.61 -2.76
CA LEU A 62 -8.67 -6.49 -1.64
C LEU A 62 -7.23 -6.35 -1.14
N HIS A 63 -6.24 -6.41 -2.05
CA HIS A 63 -4.82 -6.31 -1.67
C HIS A 63 -4.48 -4.91 -1.13
N ILE A 64 -5.13 -3.86 -1.62
CA ILE A 64 -4.98 -2.50 -1.07
C ILE A 64 -5.51 -2.45 0.36
N LYS A 65 -6.75 -2.92 0.59
CA LYS A 65 -7.35 -2.95 1.93
C LYS A 65 -6.54 -3.77 2.93
N LEU A 66 -6.07 -4.95 2.54
CA LEU A 66 -5.20 -5.79 3.37
C LEU A 66 -3.88 -5.08 3.72
N GLY A 67 -3.26 -4.42 2.74
CA GLY A 67 -2.05 -3.64 2.96
C GLY A 67 -2.25 -2.48 3.92
N LEU A 68 -3.37 -1.74 3.79
CA LEU A 68 -3.73 -0.66 4.70
C LEU A 68 -4.00 -1.15 6.12
N MET A 69 -4.79 -2.22 6.27
CA MET A 69 -5.06 -2.83 7.57
C MET A 69 -3.76 -3.28 8.25
N LYS A 70 -2.86 -3.90 7.49
CA LYS A 70 -1.54 -4.28 7.99
C LYS A 70 -0.75 -3.10 8.54
N GLN A 71 -0.69 -1.98 7.81
CA GLN A 71 0.03 -0.78 8.28
C GLN A 71 -0.64 -0.14 9.49
N PHE A 72 -1.98 -0.15 9.54
CA PHE A 72 -2.75 0.37 10.67
C PHE A 72 -2.42 -0.41 11.94
N VAL A 73 -2.57 -1.74 11.94
CA VAL A 73 -2.31 -2.58 13.12
C VAL A 73 -0.84 -2.56 13.52
N LYS A 74 0.08 -2.46 12.55
CA LYS A 74 1.51 -2.31 12.82
C LYS A 74 1.84 -1.03 13.60
N ALA A 75 1.10 0.05 13.37
CA ALA A 75 1.31 1.33 14.03
C ALA A 75 0.63 1.41 15.41
N LEU A 76 -0.22 0.45 15.78
CA LEU A 76 -0.88 0.42 17.08
C LEU A 76 0.09 -0.02 18.18
N ASP A 77 -0.12 0.56 19.36
CA ASP A 77 0.43 0.03 20.60
C ASP A 77 -0.19 -1.35 20.88
N LYS A 78 0.66 -2.38 20.98
CA LYS A 78 0.25 -3.79 21.13
C LYS A 78 -0.31 -4.09 22.53
N GLU A 79 -0.12 -3.20 23.49
CA GLU A 79 -0.73 -3.26 24.82
C GLU A 79 -1.86 -2.22 24.98
N GLY A 80 -2.08 -1.40 23.94
CA GLY A 80 -3.07 -0.35 23.94
C GLY A 80 -4.51 -0.87 23.81
N LYS A 81 -5.47 -0.11 24.34
CA LYS A 81 -6.91 -0.43 24.29
C LYS A 81 -7.43 -0.71 22.87
N CYS A 82 -6.87 -0.03 21.86
CA CYS A 82 -7.27 -0.22 20.47
C CYS A 82 -6.85 -1.61 19.94
N PHE A 83 -5.65 -2.08 20.28
CA PHE A 83 -5.22 -3.43 19.91
C PHE A 83 -6.02 -4.49 20.65
N MET A 84 -6.29 -4.30 21.94
CA MET A 84 -7.14 -5.20 22.73
C MET A 84 -8.56 -5.31 22.14
N TYR A 85 -9.15 -4.18 21.72
CA TYR A 85 -10.42 -4.19 21.00
C TYR A 85 -10.35 -5.02 19.71
N LEU A 86 -9.27 -4.93 18.94
CA LEU A 86 -9.11 -5.77 17.74
C LEU A 86 -9.04 -7.26 18.10
N CYS A 87 -8.36 -7.65 19.18
CA CYS A 87 -8.38 -9.02 19.66
C CYS A 87 -9.80 -9.51 19.98
N GLU A 88 -10.60 -8.67 20.64
CA GLU A 88 -12.01 -8.97 20.97
C GLU A 88 -12.89 -9.07 19.72
N GLN A 89 -12.70 -8.20 18.72
CA GLN A 89 -13.46 -8.24 17.46
C GLN A 89 -13.13 -9.45 16.59
N PHE A 90 -11.93 -10.01 16.75
CA PHE A 90 -11.44 -11.14 15.97
C PHE A 90 -11.09 -12.35 16.85
N PRO A 91 -12.05 -12.95 17.58
CA PRO A 91 -11.76 -14.05 18.50
C PRO A 91 -11.29 -15.33 17.78
N GLY A 92 -11.50 -15.43 16.46
CA GLY A 92 -11.00 -16.52 15.63
C GLY A 92 -9.55 -16.35 15.15
N LEU A 93 -8.94 -15.17 15.36
CA LEU A 93 -7.53 -14.93 15.10
C LEU A 93 -6.75 -15.11 16.41
N SER A 94 -5.61 -15.78 16.33
CA SER A 94 -4.72 -15.86 17.49
C SER A 94 -4.00 -14.53 17.71
N ASP A 95 -3.65 -14.23 18.96
CA ASP A 95 -2.85 -13.06 19.32
C ASP A 95 -1.57 -12.95 18.49
N ALA A 96 -0.92 -14.07 18.18
CA ALA A 96 0.27 -14.11 17.33
C ALA A 96 -0.03 -13.60 15.92
N LYS A 97 -1.15 -13.97 15.31
CA LYS A 97 -1.55 -13.49 13.98
C LYS A 97 -1.88 -12.00 14.00
N LEU A 98 -2.54 -11.51 15.05
CA LEU A 98 -2.85 -10.10 15.20
C LEU A 98 -1.59 -9.25 15.43
N LYS A 99 -0.64 -9.74 16.24
CA LYS A 99 0.65 -9.07 16.48
C LYS A 99 1.51 -8.99 15.22
N GLU A 100 1.49 -10.04 14.41
CA GLU A 100 2.15 -10.12 13.10
C GLU A 100 1.35 -9.43 11.97
N ASP A 101 0.23 -8.79 12.31
CA ASP A 101 -0.64 -8.05 11.41
C ASP A 101 -1.14 -8.90 10.21
N ILE A 102 -1.45 -10.18 10.47
CA ILE A 102 -1.89 -11.18 9.49
C ILE A 102 -3.42 -11.19 9.43
N PHE A 103 -3.96 -10.61 8.37
CA PHE A 103 -5.39 -10.60 8.06
C PHE A 103 -5.67 -11.26 6.71
N VAL A 104 -6.82 -11.91 6.58
CA VAL A 104 -7.33 -12.41 5.30
C VAL A 104 -8.57 -11.64 4.85
N GLY A 105 -8.99 -11.86 3.61
CA GLY A 105 -10.13 -11.14 3.02
C GLY A 105 -11.43 -11.20 3.84
N PRO A 106 -11.84 -12.36 4.39
CA PRO A 106 -13.00 -12.45 5.27
C PRO A 106 -12.90 -11.59 6.54
N ASP A 107 -11.72 -11.42 7.13
CA ASP A 107 -11.54 -10.67 8.37
C ASP A 107 -11.83 -9.18 8.14
N ILE A 108 -11.23 -8.60 7.11
CA ILE A 108 -11.40 -7.18 6.78
C ILE A 108 -12.78 -6.81 6.22
N ARG A 109 -13.66 -7.79 5.96
CA ARG A 109 -15.06 -7.54 5.60
C ARG A 109 -15.95 -7.34 6.82
N LYS A 110 -15.48 -7.71 8.01
CA LYS A 110 -16.20 -7.56 9.28
C LYS A 110 -15.94 -6.21 9.96
N LEU A 111 -14.91 -5.48 9.48
CA LEU A 111 -14.60 -4.11 9.88
C LEU A 111 -15.45 -3.08 9.12
#